data_AF-A0A9D7SCN0-F1
#
_entry.id   AF-A0A9D7SCN0-F1
#
_cell.length_a   1.000
_cell.length_b   1.000
_cell.length_c   1.000
_cell.angle_alpha   90.00
_cell.angle_beta   90.00
_cell.angle_gamma   90.00
#
_symmetry.space_group_name_H-M   'P 1'
#
loop_
_entity.id
_entity.type
_entity.pdbx_description
1 polymer ?
#
loop_
_entity_poly.entity_id
_entity_poly.type
_entity_poly.pdbx_seq_one_letter_code
_entity_poly.pdbx_strand_id
1 'polypeptide(L)'
;MAQLNSGEILLLENTRFYKQEEKGDPEWAKLLSTLGEYYINDAFGSAHREHCSTATIARYFDAAHKAFGFLMKAEVENGARVLKNPVRPMTAIIGGAKVSDKIELISSLIDLCDTILIGGGMAYTFLSAQGFSIGTSLCESEKKDLALELIEKQ
;
A
#
# COMPACT_ATOMS: atom_id res chain seq x y z
N MET A 1 -18.59 -7.93 29.29
CA MET A 1 -18.54 -6.93 28.20
C MET A 1 -19.45 -5.78 28.59
N ALA A 2 -19.08 -4.53 28.31
CA ALA A 2 -20.03 -3.43 28.41
C ALA A 2 -21.24 -3.77 27.53
N GLN A 3 -22.46 -3.64 28.05
CA GLN A 3 -23.66 -3.78 27.23
C GLN A 3 -23.71 -2.55 26.33
N LEU A 4 -23.34 -2.74 25.07
CA LEU A 4 -23.46 -1.72 24.05
C LEU A 4 -24.90 -1.77 23.52
N ASN A 5 -25.64 -0.68 23.66
CA ASN A 5 -27.00 -0.59 23.15
C ASN A 5 -26.99 -0.37 21.64
N SER A 6 -28.12 -0.66 20.99
CA SER A 6 -28.28 -0.38 19.56
C SER A 6 -28.07 1.12 19.28
N GLY A 7 -27.18 1.42 18.34
CA GLY A 7 -26.84 2.80 17.95
C GLY A 7 -25.67 3.42 18.74
N GLU A 8 -25.15 2.73 19.75
CA GLU A 8 -23.94 3.18 20.46
C GLU A 8 -22.66 2.79 19.71
N ILE A 9 -21.61 3.58 19.89
CA ILE A 9 -20.31 3.39 19.26
C ILE A 9 -19.27 3.23 20.36
N LEU A 10 -18.48 2.16 20.27
CA LEU A 10 -17.32 1.93 21.13
C LEU A 10 -16.05 2.00 20.29
N LEU A 11 -15.16 2.92 20.64
CA LEU A 11 -13.79 2.93 20.15
C LEU A 11 -12.91 2.19 21.17
N LEU A 12 -12.27 1.10 20.73
CA LEU A 12 -11.30 0.39 21.55
C LEU A 12 -10.00 1.19 21.66
N GLU A 13 -9.19 0.84 22.66
CA GLU A 13 -7.84 1.36 22.80
C GLU A 13 -6.96 0.96 21.60
N ASN A 14 -5.81 1.63 21.45
CA ASN A 14 -4.88 1.36 20.36
C ASN A 14 -4.49 -0.13 20.30
N THR A 15 -4.81 -0.80 19.19
CA THR A 15 -4.54 -2.23 19.00
C THR A 15 -3.05 -2.58 19.10
N ARG A 16 -2.16 -1.63 18.81
CA ARG A 16 -0.70 -1.83 18.93
C ARG A 16 -0.16 -1.73 20.35
N PHE A 17 -0.99 -1.44 21.36
CA PHE A 17 -0.61 -1.67 22.76
C PHE A 17 -0.46 -3.17 23.06
N TYR A 18 -1.09 -4.03 22.25
CA TYR A 18 -0.96 -5.48 22.33
C TYR A 18 0.10 -5.95 21.33
N LYS A 19 1.22 -6.50 21.83
CA LYS A 19 2.33 -7.01 21.00
C LYS A 19 1.91 -8.12 20.03
N GLN A 20 0.78 -8.75 20.31
CA GLN A 20 0.15 -9.78 19.52
C GLN A 20 -0.36 -9.25 18.16
N GLU A 21 -0.79 -7.98 18.12
CA GLU A 21 -1.38 -7.35 16.93
C GLU A 21 -0.46 -7.44 15.71
N GLU A 22 0.80 -7.00 15.84
CA GLU A 22 1.77 -7.00 14.75
C GLU A 22 2.26 -8.40 14.37
N LYS A 23 2.03 -9.40 15.24
CA LYS A 23 2.40 -10.80 14.98
C LYS A 23 1.30 -11.60 14.29
N GLY A 24 0.11 -11.01 14.10
CA GLY A 24 -1.03 -11.75 13.55
C GLY A 24 -1.43 -12.94 14.43
N ASP A 25 -1.21 -12.85 15.75
CA ASP A 25 -1.46 -13.92 16.72
C ASP A 25 -2.91 -14.45 16.66
N PRO A 26 -3.10 -15.76 16.42
CA PRO A 26 -4.42 -16.38 16.29
C PRO A 26 -5.27 -16.30 17.57
N GLU A 27 -4.68 -16.50 18.75
CA GLU A 27 -5.44 -16.51 20.00
C GLU A 27 -5.95 -15.11 20.35
N TRP A 28 -5.14 -14.08 20.09
CA TRP A 28 -5.58 -12.69 20.21
C TRP A 28 -6.68 -12.33 19.20
N ALA A 29 -6.51 -12.74 17.95
CA ALA A 29 -7.52 -12.52 16.90
C ALA A 29 -8.85 -13.21 17.22
N LYS A 30 -8.81 -14.41 17.80
CA LYS A 30 -9.99 -15.14 18.29
C LYS A 30 -10.66 -14.41 19.46
N LEU A 31 -9.90 -13.80 20.36
CA LEU A 31 -10.50 -12.99 21.43
C LEU A 31 -11.21 -11.77 20.84
N LEU A 32 -10.58 -11.06 19.91
CA LEU A 32 -11.19 -9.90 19.24
C LEU A 32 -12.46 -10.29 18.48
N SER A 33 -12.49 -11.46 17.85
CA SER A 33 -13.69 -11.92 17.14
C SER A 33 -14.90 -12.15 18.06
N THR A 34 -14.70 -12.32 19.37
CA THR A 34 -15.83 -12.44 20.32
C THR A 34 -16.56 -11.11 20.56
N LEU A 35 -16.00 -9.99 20.13
CA LEU A 35 -16.55 -8.65 20.37
C LEU A 35 -17.72 -8.30 19.46
N GLY A 36 -17.97 -9.07 18.39
CA GLY A 36 -19.04 -8.80 17.45
C GLY A 36 -19.42 -9.99 16.59
N GLU A 37 -20.61 -9.93 15.99
CA GLU A 37 -21.14 -10.98 15.13
C GLU A 37 -20.66 -10.85 13.68
N TYR A 38 -20.25 -9.64 13.28
CA TYR A 38 -19.74 -9.33 11.94
C TYR A 38 -18.38 -8.65 12.01
N TYR A 39 -17.51 -8.99 11.05
CA TYR A 39 -16.23 -8.32 10.87
C TYR A 39 -16.20 -7.53 9.57
N ILE A 40 -15.97 -6.22 9.68
CA ILE A 40 -15.81 -5.33 8.53
C ILE A 40 -14.40 -4.75 8.54
N ASN A 41 -13.60 -5.03 7.50
CA ASN A 41 -12.31 -4.37 7.32
C ASN A 41 -12.47 -3.17 6.39
N ASP A 42 -12.35 -1.97 6.95
CA ASP A 42 -12.36 -0.72 6.19
C ASP A 42 -11.03 0.05 6.27
N ALA A 43 -9.93 -0.65 6.58
CA ALA A 43 -8.62 -0.05 6.83
C ALA A 43 -7.57 -0.47 5.77
N PHE A 44 -7.74 -0.02 4.52
CA PHE A 44 -6.87 -0.37 3.38
C PHE A 44 -5.37 -0.17 3.68
N GLY A 45 -5.00 0.98 4.26
CA GLY A 45 -3.61 1.31 4.56
C GLY A 45 -2.91 0.32 5.52
N SER A 46 -3.67 -0.46 6.30
CA SER A 46 -3.13 -1.49 7.20
C SER A 46 -3.32 -2.92 6.69
N ALA A 47 -4.00 -3.10 5.54
CA ALA A 47 -4.34 -4.42 4.99
C ALA A 47 -3.15 -5.13 4.33
N HIS A 48 -2.05 -4.43 4.05
CA HIS A 48 -0.82 -5.01 3.48
C HIS A 48 0.00 -5.83 4.49
N ARG A 49 -0.43 -5.89 5.76
CA ARG A 49 0.24 -6.65 6.82
C ARG A 49 -0.72 -7.66 7.41
N GLU A 50 -0.20 -8.83 7.75
CA GLU A 50 -0.95 -9.89 8.43
C GLU A 50 -1.06 -9.60 9.93
N HIS A 51 -1.72 -8.51 10.29
CA HIS A 51 -1.98 -8.17 11.70
C HIS A 51 -3.29 -8.78 12.19
N CYS A 52 -3.46 -8.90 13.52
CA CYS A 52 -4.65 -9.51 14.10
C CYS A 52 -5.92 -8.78 13.68
N SER A 53 -6.00 -7.46 13.85
CA SER A 53 -7.21 -6.67 13.60
C SER A 53 -7.56 -6.49 12.11
N THR A 54 -6.65 -6.80 11.18
CA THR A 54 -6.84 -6.57 9.74
C THR A 54 -6.96 -7.85 8.92
N ALA A 55 -6.21 -8.91 9.29
CA ALA A 55 -6.09 -10.13 8.51
C ALA A 55 -6.49 -11.38 9.29
N THR A 56 -5.87 -11.64 10.44
CA THR A 56 -6.07 -12.92 11.16
C THR A 56 -7.48 -13.04 11.73
N ILE A 57 -8.07 -11.95 12.23
CA ILE A 57 -9.44 -11.94 12.77
C ILE A 57 -10.47 -12.46 11.76
N ALA A 58 -10.28 -12.19 10.46
CA ALA A 58 -11.18 -12.59 9.39
C ALA A 58 -11.30 -14.12 9.23
N ARG A 59 -10.36 -14.89 9.79
CA ARG A 59 -10.38 -16.37 9.78
C ARG A 59 -11.44 -16.95 10.72
N TYR A 60 -11.89 -16.17 11.70
CA TYR A 60 -12.87 -16.60 12.70
C TYR A 60 -14.32 -16.27 12.33
N PHE A 61 -14.53 -15.65 11.16
CA PHE A 61 -15.83 -15.36 10.60
C PHE A 61 -16.03 -16.15 9.31
N ASP A 62 -17.24 -16.66 9.09
CA ASP A 62 -17.61 -17.26 7.80
C ASP A 62 -17.76 -16.17 6.71
N ALA A 63 -18.07 -16.58 5.48
CA ALA A 63 -18.20 -15.65 4.36
C ALA A 63 -19.43 -14.71 4.46
N ALA A 64 -20.47 -15.09 5.19
CA ALA A 64 -21.67 -14.27 5.38
C ALA A 64 -21.48 -13.21 6.48
N HIS A 65 -20.58 -13.47 7.42
CA HIS A 65 -20.32 -12.62 8.59
C HIS A 65 -19.02 -11.79 8.48
N LYS A 66 -18.45 -11.68 7.28
CA LYS A 66 -17.32 -10.77 7.03
C LYS A 66 -17.40 -10.09 5.68
N ALA A 67 -16.96 -8.83 5.64
CA ALA A 67 -16.92 -8.06 4.41
C ALA A 67 -15.84 -6.98 4.46
N PHE A 68 -15.55 -6.41 3.29
CA PHE A 68 -14.82 -5.16 3.19
C PHE A 68 -15.78 -3.98 3.29
N GLY A 69 -15.36 -2.93 3.98
CA GLY A 69 -16.11 -1.69 4.04
C GLY A 69 -16.04 -0.90 2.72
N PHE A 70 -16.71 0.25 2.68
CA PHE A 70 -16.81 1.06 1.47
C PHE A 70 -15.49 1.72 1.07
N LEU A 71 -14.66 2.14 2.04
CA LEU A 71 -13.35 2.70 1.76
C LEU A 71 -12.45 1.64 1.14
N MET A 72 -12.38 0.46 1.75
CA MET A 72 -11.62 -0.66 1.23
C MET A 72 -12.07 -1.04 -0.18
N LYS A 73 -13.39 -1.13 -0.41
CA LYS A 73 -13.95 -1.40 -1.74
C LYS A 73 -13.49 -0.35 -2.76
N ALA A 74 -13.61 0.93 -2.44
CA ALA A 74 -13.23 2.02 -3.34
C ALA A 74 -11.72 1.99 -3.67
N GLU A 75 -10.86 1.71 -2.69
CA GLU A 75 -9.41 1.59 -2.89
C GLU A 75 -9.06 0.41 -3.82
N VAL A 76 -9.67 -0.76 -3.60
CA VAL A 76 -9.47 -1.94 -4.44
C VAL A 76 -9.98 -1.70 -5.87
N GLU A 77 -11.16 -1.09 -6.03
CA GLU A 77 -11.72 -0.75 -7.34
C GLU A 77 -10.85 0.26 -8.09
N ASN A 78 -10.34 1.29 -7.39
CA ASN A 78 -9.43 2.26 -7.97
C ASN A 78 -8.11 1.63 -8.43
N GLY A 79 -7.49 0.80 -7.57
CA GLY A 79 -6.28 0.07 -7.93
C GLY A 79 -6.50 -0.87 -9.12
N ALA A 80 -7.62 -1.62 -9.12
CA ALA A 80 -7.96 -2.51 -10.22
C ALA A 80 -8.20 -1.76 -11.53
N ARG A 81 -8.85 -0.59 -11.49
CA ARG A 81 -9.07 0.25 -12.67
C ARG A 81 -7.74 0.69 -13.29
N VAL A 82 -6.80 1.15 -12.46
CA VAL A 82 -5.48 1.58 -12.93
C VAL A 82 -4.71 0.41 -13.54
N LEU A 83 -4.69 -0.74 -12.89
CA LEU A 83 -3.86 -1.89 -13.31
C LEU A 83 -4.44 -2.69 -14.48
N LYS A 84 -5.77 -2.83 -14.58
CA LYS A 84 -6.39 -3.75 -15.55
C LYS A 84 -6.91 -3.04 -16.81
N ASN A 85 -7.50 -1.87 -16.65
CA ASN A 85 -8.15 -1.13 -17.75
C ASN A 85 -7.89 0.38 -17.59
N PRO A 86 -6.63 0.83 -17.68
CA PRO A 86 -6.33 2.25 -17.55
C PRO A 86 -7.00 3.02 -18.69
N VAL A 87 -7.59 4.17 -18.35
CA VAL A 87 -8.01 5.14 -19.37
C VAL A 87 -6.74 5.74 -19.96
N ARG A 88 -6.61 5.67 -21.29
CA ARG A 88 -5.45 6.18 -22.02
C ARG A 88 -5.71 7.59 -22.59
N PRO A 89 -4.69 8.46 -22.68
CA PRO A 89 -3.31 8.22 -22.26
C PRO A 89 -3.15 8.20 -20.74
N MET A 90 -2.40 7.21 -20.23
CA MET A 90 -2.07 7.05 -18.82
C MET A 90 -0.68 7.62 -18.55
N THR A 91 -0.64 8.64 -17.71
CA THR A 91 0.61 9.25 -17.24
C THR A 91 0.85 8.90 -15.78
N ALA A 92 1.98 8.24 -15.48
CA ALA A 92 2.46 8.06 -14.12
C ALA A 92 3.40 9.21 -13.71
N ILE A 93 3.16 9.80 -12.54
CA ILE A 93 4.05 10.80 -11.95
C ILE A 93 4.68 10.15 -10.72
N ILE A 94 5.99 9.92 -10.77
CA ILE A 94 6.73 9.20 -9.75
C ILE A 94 7.74 10.15 -9.12
N GLY A 95 7.69 10.27 -7.79
CA GLY A 95 8.62 11.08 -7.02
C GLY A 95 9.14 10.34 -5.79
N GLY A 96 10.14 10.93 -5.16
CA GLY A 96 10.78 10.37 -3.98
C GLY A 96 12.22 10.84 -3.86
N ALA A 97 12.86 10.50 -2.74
CA ALA A 97 14.27 10.80 -2.52
C ALA A 97 15.18 9.80 -3.24
N LYS A 98 14.81 8.52 -3.23
CA LYS A 98 15.65 7.42 -3.71
C LYS A 98 14.95 6.65 -4.83
N VAL A 99 15.71 6.29 -5.86
CA VAL A 99 15.29 5.36 -6.92
C VAL A 99 15.05 3.98 -6.33
N SER A 100 15.93 3.53 -5.41
CA SER A 100 15.87 2.19 -4.82
C SER A 100 14.52 1.84 -4.20
N ASP A 101 13.89 2.79 -3.50
CA ASP A 101 12.58 2.63 -2.86
C ASP A 101 11.40 2.55 -3.85
N LYS A 102 11.65 2.70 -5.16
CA LYS A 102 10.61 2.86 -6.20
C LYS A 102 10.88 1.99 -7.43
N ILE A 103 11.95 1.20 -7.48
CA ILE A 103 12.33 0.38 -8.65
C ILE A 103 11.18 -0.52 -9.11
N GLU A 104 10.60 -1.29 -8.18
CA GLU A 104 9.54 -2.24 -8.49
C GLU A 104 8.28 -1.54 -9.01
N LEU A 105 7.97 -0.37 -8.45
CA LEU A 105 6.85 0.46 -8.88
C LEU A 105 7.09 1.03 -10.30
N ILE A 106 8.27 1.59 -10.58
CA ILE A 106 8.61 2.11 -11.91
C ILE A 106 8.56 0.99 -12.95
N SER A 107 9.14 -0.17 -12.61
CA SER A 107 9.19 -1.33 -13.51
C SER A 107 7.78 -1.83 -13.86
N SER A 108 6.89 -1.90 -12.86
CA SER A 108 5.49 -2.29 -13.08
C SER A 108 4.69 -1.28 -13.89
N LEU A 109 5.03 0.02 -13.78
CA LEU A 109 4.32 1.10 -14.46
C LEU A 109 4.84 1.35 -15.88
N ILE A 110 6.10 1.03 -16.19
CA ILE A 110 6.68 1.12 -17.54
C ILE A 110 5.87 0.32 -18.57
N ASP A 111 5.47 -0.90 -18.22
CA ASP A 111 4.72 -1.76 -19.13
C ASP A 111 3.25 -1.31 -19.31
N LEU A 112 2.76 -0.43 -18.43
CA LEU A 112 1.36 -0.05 -18.34
C LEU A 112 1.08 1.35 -18.88
N CYS A 113 1.95 2.32 -18.57
CA CYS A 113 1.72 3.76 -18.82
C CYS A 113 2.18 4.19 -20.21
N ASP A 114 1.51 5.18 -20.78
CA ASP A 114 1.95 5.83 -22.03
C ASP A 114 3.04 6.87 -21.77
N THR A 115 3.10 7.41 -20.55
CA THR A 115 4.10 8.42 -20.16
C THR A 115 4.46 8.27 -18.70
N ILE A 116 5.75 8.42 -18.38
CA ILE A 116 6.28 8.45 -17.02
C ILE A 116 7.01 9.76 -16.81
N LEU A 117 6.62 10.48 -15.76
CA LEU A 117 7.27 11.71 -15.31
C LEU A 117 7.97 11.41 -13.98
N ILE A 118 9.30 11.57 -13.96
CA ILE A 118 10.11 11.36 -12.76
C ILE A 118 10.49 12.71 -12.15
N GLY A 119 10.21 12.89 -10.87
CA GLY A 119 10.52 14.10 -10.10
C GLY A 119 11.15 13.79 -8.74
N GLY A 120 11.38 14.82 -7.93
CA GLY A 120 12.02 14.69 -6.61
C GLY A 120 13.52 14.40 -6.68
N GLY A 121 14.11 13.99 -5.55
CA GLY A 121 15.55 13.69 -5.45
C GLY A 121 16.00 12.57 -6.38
N MET A 122 15.14 11.57 -6.60
CA MET A 122 15.45 10.44 -7.47
C MET A 122 15.69 10.84 -8.94
N ALA A 123 15.11 11.96 -9.40
CA ALA A 123 15.31 12.45 -10.77
C ALA A 123 16.79 12.76 -11.06
N TYR A 124 17.56 13.18 -10.06
CA TYR A 124 18.98 13.46 -10.23
C TYR A 124 19.81 12.20 -10.48
N THR A 125 19.39 11.03 -9.99
CA THR A 125 20.04 9.77 -10.36
C THR A 125 19.86 9.49 -11.85
N PHE A 126 18.65 9.69 -12.40
CA PHE A 126 18.39 9.54 -13.85
C PHE A 126 19.17 10.57 -14.68
N LEU A 127 19.15 11.85 -14.28
CA LEU A 127 19.91 12.90 -14.96
C LEU A 127 21.42 12.64 -14.91
N SER A 128 21.94 12.23 -13.76
CA SER A 128 23.36 11.90 -13.62
C SER A 128 23.75 10.66 -14.42
N ALA A 129 22.87 9.68 -14.55
CA ALA A 129 23.09 8.49 -15.39
C ALA A 129 23.15 8.85 -16.89
N GLN A 130 22.33 9.82 -17.34
CA GLN A 130 22.37 10.38 -18.70
C GLN A 130 23.57 11.34 -18.94
N GLY A 131 24.44 11.54 -17.94
CA GLY A 131 25.65 12.38 -18.07
C GLY A 131 25.45 13.86 -17.75
N PHE A 132 24.28 14.27 -17.25
CA PHE A 132 24.07 15.65 -16.80
C PHE A 132 24.78 15.94 -15.47
N SER A 133 25.23 17.18 -15.30
CA SER A 133 25.76 17.66 -14.01
C SER A 133 24.62 17.92 -13.03
N ILE A 134 24.73 17.37 -11.82
CA ILE A 134 23.70 17.47 -10.77
C ILE A 134 24.16 18.25 -9.53
N GLY A 135 25.39 18.79 -9.54
CA GLY A 135 25.97 19.50 -8.39
C GLY A 135 26.04 18.60 -7.15
N THR A 136 25.52 19.09 -6.02
CA THR A 136 25.46 18.37 -4.74
C THR A 136 24.11 17.69 -4.49
N SER A 137 23.29 17.52 -5.53
CA SER A 137 21.96 16.90 -5.41
C SER A 137 22.06 15.41 -5.05
N LEU A 138 21.02 14.89 -4.41
CA LEU A 138 20.95 13.49 -3.99
C LEU A 138 21.03 12.54 -5.20
N CYS A 139 21.99 11.61 -5.20
CA CYS A 139 22.19 10.66 -6.29
C CYS A 139 22.66 9.30 -5.77
N GLU A 140 21.98 8.24 -6.17
CA GLU A 140 22.38 6.85 -5.93
C GLU A 140 23.25 6.39 -7.10
N SER A 141 24.57 6.65 -6.99
CA SER A 141 25.51 6.42 -8.10
C SER A 141 25.60 4.94 -8.52
N GLU A 142 25.40 4.04 -7.58
CA GLU A 142 25.32 2.59 -7.77
C GLU A 142 24.04 2.13 -8.49
N LYS A 143 23.07 3.02 -8.69
CA LYS A 143 21.81 2.75 -9.40
C LYS A 143 21.72 3.44 -10.76
N LYS A 144 22.83 4.03 -11.25
CA LYS A 144 22.86 4.69 -12.57
C LYS A 144 22.62 3.73 -13.72
N ASP A 145 23.22 2.55 -13.70
CA ASP A 145 23.03 1.54 -14.76
C ASP A 145 21.55 1.13 -14.83
N LEU A 146 20.93 0.87 -13.68
CA LEU A 146 19.50 0.58 -13.60
C LEU A 146 18.64 1.75 -14.08
N ALA A 147 19.00 2.99 -13.76
CA ALA A 147 18.29 4.16 -14.24
C ALA A 147 18.34 4.26 -15.77
N LEU A 148 19.48 3.94 -16.40
CA LEU A 148 19.62 3.85 -17.86
C LEU A 148 18.77 2.73 -18.44
N GLU A 149 18.80 1.53 -17.86
CA GLU A 149 17.96 0.41 -18.29
C GLU A 149 16.46 0.77 -18.27
N LEU A 150 16.01 1.51 -17.25
CA LEU A 150 14.63 1.97 -17.15
C LEU A 150 14.28 3.03 -18.20
N ILE A 151 15.22 3.88 -18.59
CA ILE A 151 15.03 4.86 -19.68
C ILE A 151 14.94 4.13 -21.03
N GLU A 152 15.80 3.13 -21.26
CA GLU A 152 15.83 2.37 -22.52
C GLU A 152 14.58 1.51 -22.74
N LYS A 153 13.88 1.14 -21.66
CA LYS A 153 12.63 0.37 -21.73
C LYS A 153 11.40 1.20 -22.15
N GLN A 154 11.50 2.52 -22.16
CA GLN A 154 10.40 3.43 -22.52
C GLN A 154 10.52 3.89 -23.97
#